data_AF-A0A7X6UKK9-F1
#
_entry.id   AF-A0A7X6UKK9-F1
#
_cell.length_a   1.000
_cell.length_b   1.000
_cell.length_c   1.000
_cell.angle_alpha   90.00
_cell.angle_beta   90.00
_cell.angle_gamma   90.00
#
_symmetry.space_group_name_H-M   'P 1'
#
loop_
_entity.id
_entity.type
_entity.pdbx_description
1 polymer ?
#
loop_
_entity_poly.entity_id
_entity_poly.type
_entity_poly.pdbx_seq_one_letter_code
_entity_poly.pdbx_strand_id
1 'polypeptide(L)'
;IIVSADESSLLFLRNEKTNKGLRQGELYLLKLEGVNDKEKISSRAYIGDYEISPDGEKLLYISGDDLYLAEGQNKTKIGSEVICFNFNISFDTITFVNKEQELFLRDIGEDYSDKIATAASGLIFQDVKISDQSDYITYIEDYDVRKKSGELYLLWITT
;
A
#
# COMPACT_ATOMS: atom_id res chain seq x y z
N ILE A 1 -11.82 -6.32 -7.46
CA ILE A 1 -11.31 -7.70 -7.42
C ILE A 1 -9.90 -7.64 -7.96
N ILE A 2 -8.95 -8.24 -7.27
CA ILE A 2 -7.54 -8.36 -7.65
C ILE A 2 -7.20 -9.85 -7.53
N VAL A 3 -6.43 -10.38 -8.47
CA VAL A 3 -5.93 -11.77 -8.45
C VAL A 3 -4.41 -11.68 -8.24
N SER A 4 -3.86 -12.53 -7.39
CA SER A 4 -2.40 -12.66 -7.24
C SER A 4 -1.75 -13.09 -8.56
N ALA A 5 -0.47 -12.77 -8.75
CA ALA A 5 0.21 -13.06 -10.01
C ALA A 5 0.37 -14.57 -10.27
N ASP A 6 0.51 -15.34 -9.20
CA ASP A 6 0.54 -16.80 -9.24
C ASP A 6 -0.84 -17.46 -9.38
N GLU A 7 -1.91 -16.66 -9.47
CA GLU A 7 -3.30 -17.11 -9.56
C GLU A 7 -3.77 -17.99 -8.38
N SER A 8 -3.05 -17.98 -7.25
CA SER A 8 -3.41 -18.76 -6.05
C SER A 8 -4.49 -18.07 -5.21
N SER A 9 -4.67 -16.77 -5.37
CA SER A 9 -5.43 -15.94 -4.43
C SER A 9 -6.24 -14.85 -5.13
N LEU A 10 -7.42 -14.56 -4.60
CA LEU A 10 -8.32 -13.51 -5.06
C LEU A 10 -8.71 -12.59 -3.90
N LEU A 11 -8.43 -11.30 -4.06
CA LEU A 11 -8.77 -10.24 -3.12
C LEU A 11 -9.99 -9.46 -3.64
N PHE A 12 -11.02 -9.33 -2.81
CA PHE A 12 -12.22 -8.59 -3.21
C PHE A 12 -12.85 -7.80 -2.07
N LEU A 13 -13.40 -6.65 -2.43
CA LEU A 13 -14.16 -5.81 -1.51
C LEU A 13 -15.65 -6.10 -1.68
N ARG A 14 -16.32 -6.47 -0.59
CA ARG A 14 -17.77 -6.58 -0.50
C ARG A 14 -18.31 -5.29 0.12
N ASN A 15 -18.99 -4.49 -0.69
CA ASN A 15 -19.67 -3.30 -0.21
C ASN A 15 -21.06 -3.68 0.32
N GLU A 16 -21.25 -3.62 1.64
CA GLU A 16 -22.60 -3.66 2.20
C GLU A 16 -23.25 -2.31 1.91
N LYS A 17 -24.42 -2.29 1.27
CA LYS A 17 -25.16 -1.05 0.92
C LYS A 17 -25.31 -0.15 2.16
N THR A 18 -24.36 0.73 2.39
CA THR A 18 -24.49 1.77 3.41
C THR A 18 -24.96 3.03 2.68
N ASN A 19 -26.11 3.56 3.12
CA ASN A 19 -26.84 4.67 2.51
C ASN A 19 -26.09 6.03 2.56
N LYS A 20 -24.75 6.08 2.58
CA LYS A 20 -23.97 7.28 2.91
C LYS A 20 -22.72 7.54 2.05
N GLY A 21 -22.65 7.01 0.82
CA GLY A 21 -21.55 7.37 -0.09
C GLY A 21 -20.14 7.04 0.42
N LEU A 22 -20.03 6.17 1.42
CA LEU A 22 -18.75 5.74 1.98
C LEU A 22 -18.05 4.84 0.96
N ARG A 23 -16.80 5.18 0.61
CA ARG A 23 -15.94 4.36 -0.25
C ARG A 23 -15.26 3.25 0.56
N GLN A 24 -15.99 2.56 1.43
CA GLN A 24 -15.46 1.53 2.32
C GLN A 24 -16.30 0.25 2.27
N GLY A 25 -15.68 -0.88 2.57
CA GLY A 25 -16.35 -2.17 2.62
C GLY A 25 -15.58 -3.23 3.39
N GLU A 26 -16.11 -4.44 3.37
CA GLU A 26 -15.46 -5.61 3.93
C GLU A 26 -14.47 -6.18 2.92
N LEU A 27 -13.21 -6.33 3.31
CA LEU A 27 -12.16 -6.90 2.46
C LEU A 27 -12.04 -8.39 2.73
N TYR A 28 -12.03 -9.19 1.67
CA TYR A 28 -11.94 -10.64 1.72
C TYR A 28 -10.82 -11.18 0.84
N LEU A 29 -10.10 -12.17 1.35
CA LEU A 29 -9.14 -12.99 0.62
C LEU A 29 -9.75 -14.37 0.38
N LEU A 30 -9.67 -14.87 -0.84
CA LEU A 30 -10.08 -16.22 -1.23
C LEU A 30 -8.85 -16.95 -1.76
N LYS A 31 -8.49 -18.08 -1.15
CA LYS A 31 -7.47 -19.00 -1.67
C LYS A 31 -8.13 -19.93 -2.70
N LEU A 32 -7.57 -20.00 -3.90
CA LEU A 32 -8.10 -20.73 -5.04
C LEU A 32 -7.64 -22.19 -5.05
N GLU A 33 -6.48 -22.48 -4.47
CA GLU A 33 -6.05 -23.84 -4.18
C GLU A 33 -6.65 -24.30 -2.84
N GLY A 34 -7.59 -25.25 -2.89
CA GLY A 34 -8.16 -25.89 -1.70
C GLY A 34 -9.66 -25.69 -1.51
N VAL A 35 -10.11 -25.70 -0.25
CA VAL A 35 -11.50 -25.40 0.10
C VAL A 35 -11.72 -23.91 -0.16
N ASN A 36 -12.79 -23.58 -0.89
CA ASN A 36 -13.22 -22.22 -1.27
C ASN A 36 -13.63 -21.35 -0.06
N ASP A 37 -12.80 -21.31 0.99
CA ASP A 37 -13.02 -20.53 2.19
C ASP A 37 -12.46 -19.13 1.95
N LYS A 38 -13.35 -18.16 2.13
CA LYS A 38 -12.97 -16.75 2.14
C LYS A 38 -12.61 -16.33 3.56
N GLU A 39 -11.47 -15.68 3.71
CA GLU A 39 -11.05 -15.03 4.93
C GLU A 39 -11.48 -13.57 4.93
N LYS A 40 -12.01 -13.08 6.06
CA LYS A 40 -12.30 -11.66 6.24
C LYS A 40 -11.06 -10.93 6.77
N ILE A 41 -10.45 -10.10 5.92
CA ILE A 41 -9.24 -9.34 6.22
C ILE A 41 -9.57 -8.04 6.96
N SER A 42 -10.59 -7.31 6.53
CA SER A 42 -11.00 -6.07 7.19
C SER A 42 -12.51 -5.86 7.11
N SER A 43 -13.07 -5.18 8.12
CA SER A 43 -14.47 -4.73 8.11
C SER A 43 -14.64 -3.35 7.49
N ARG A 44 -13.54 -2.62 7.24
CA ARG A 44 -13.58 -1.20 6.85
C ARG A 44 -12.37 -0.82 6.00
N ALA A 45 -12.16 -1.54 4.91
CA ALA A 45 -11.12 -1.19 3.92
C ALA A 45 -11.68 -0.21 2.89
N TYR A 46 -10.85 0.69 2.36
CA TYR A 46 -11.26 1.61 1.29
C TYR A 46 -11.29 0.93 -0.09
N ILE A 47 -12.18 1.42 -0.96
CA ILE A 47 -12.23 1.00 -2.37
C ILE A 47 -10.99 1.54 -3.08
N GLY A 48 -10.14 0.63 -3.56
CA GLY A 48 -8.97 0.98 -4.37
C GLY A 48 -7.67 1.07 -3.57
N ASP A 49 -7.74 1.06 -2.24
CA ASP A 49 -6.56 1.17 -1.36
C ASP A 49 -6.21 -0.18 -0.73
N TYR A 50 -6.08 -1.20 -1.59
CA TYR A 50 -5.64 -2.54 -1.20
C TYR A 50 -4.93 -3.23 -2.36
N GLU A 51 -3.88 -3.97 -2.04
CA GLU A 51 -3.07 -4.72 -3.01
C GLU A 51 -2.61 -6.05 -2.40
N ILE A 52 -2.26 -7.00 -3.27
CA ILE A 52 -1.83 -8.34 -2.89
C ILE A 52 -0.48 -8.64 -3.53
N SER A 53 0.39 -9.30 -2.78
CA SER A 53 1.69 -9.79 -3.24
C SER A 53 1.53 -10.80 -4.39
N PRO A 54 2.58 -10.97 -5.23
CA PRO A 54 2.55 -11.91 -6.35
C PRO A 54 2.21 -13.35 -5.96
N ASP A 55 2.65 -13.80 -4.78
CA ASP A 55 2.40 -15.14 -4.22
C ASP A 55 1.06 -15.25 -3.45
N GLY A 56 0.33 -14.14 -3.29
CA GLY A 56 -0.93 -14.12 -2.57
C GLY A 56 -0.83 -14.27 -1.05
N GLU A 57 0.37 -14.31 -0.47
CA GLU A 57 0.57 -14.57 0.97
C GLU A 57 0.52 -13.30 1.82
N LYS A 58 0.94 -12.18 1.22
CA LYS A 58 0.91 -10.85 1.84
C LYS A 58 -0.08 -9.94 1.14
N LEU A 59 -0.71 -9.05 1.89
CA LEU A 59 -1.54 -7.99 1.33
C LEU A 59 -1.40 -6.70 2.13
N LEU A 60 -1.49 -5.58 1.44
CA LEU A 60 -1.53 -4.25 2.03
C LEU A 60 -2.92 -3.66 1.86
N TYR A 61 -3.40 -2.94 2.87
CA TYR A 61 -4.68 -2.26 2.79
C TYR A 61 -4.75 -1.06 3.75
N ILE A 62 -5.51 -0.04 3.35
CA ILE A 62 -5.87 1.05 4.25
C ILE A 62 -7.20 0.75 4.92
N SER A 63 -7.23 0.85 6.25
CA SER A 63 -8.45 0.77 7.06
C SER A 63 -8.55 1.92 8.05
N GLY A 64 -9.65 2.67 7.96
CA GLY A 64 -9.81 3.90 8.74
C GLY A 64 -8.94 5.01 8.18
N ASP A 65 -7.73 5.15 8.70
CA ASP A 65 -6.68 6.07 8.23
C ASP A 65 -5.30 5.40 8.31
N ASP A 66 -5.23 4.10 8.63
CA ASP A 66 -3.99 3.40 8.89
C ASP A 66 -3.70 2.37 7.79
N LEU A 67 -2.42 2.22 7.45
CA LEU A 67 -1.94 1.18 6.56
C LEU A 67 -1.64 -0.09 7.35
N TYR A 68 -2.10 -1.23 6.86
CA TYR A 68 -1.86 -2.54 7.46
C TYR A 68 -1.28 -3.50 6.43
N LEU A 69 -0.34 -4.32 6.90
CA LEU A 69 0.12 -5.55 6.26
C LEU A 69 -0.61 -6.73 6.89
N ALA A 70 -1.22 -7.60 6.09
CA ALA A 70 -1.75 -8.87 6.58
C ALA A 70 -1.00 -10.05 5.96
N GLU A 71 -0.71 -11.04 6.82
CA GLU A 71 -0.03 -12.30 6.51
C GLU A 71 -0.85 -13.43 7.17
N GLY A 72 -1.79 -13.99 6.39
CA GLY A 72 -2.89 -14.79 6.93
C GLY A 72 -3.70 -14.01 7.98
N GLN A 73 -3.84 -14.56 9.17
CA GLN A 73 -4.59 -13.93 10.28
C GLN A 73 -3.81 -12.82 11.00
N ASN A 74 -2.49 -12.75 10.80
CA ASN A 74 -1.65 -11.74 11.43
C ASN A 74 -1.80 -10.41 10.70
N LYS A 75 -1.90 -9.33 11.48
CA LYS A 75 -2.08 -7.97 10.96
C LYS A 75 -1.14 -7.02 11.68
N THR A 76 -0.25 -6.40 10.92
CA THR A 76 0.73 -5.45 11.42
C THR A 76 0.39 -4.06 10.92
N LYS A 77 0.31 -3.10 11.83
CA LYS A 77 0.15 -1.69 11.44
C LYS A 77 1.48 -1.18 10.87
N ILE A 78 1.43 -0.70 9.64
CA ILE A 78 2.60 -0.21 8.90
C ILE A 78 2.79 1.29 9.12
N GLY A 79 1.70 2.06 9.03
CA GLY A 79 1.73 3.52 9.16
C GLY A 79 0.41 4.08 9.67
N SER A 80 0.45 5.30 10.18
CA SER A 80 -0.73 6.06 10.61
C SER A 80 -1.01 7.18 9.63
N GLU A 81 -2.29 7.54 9.51
CA GLU A 81 -2.75 8.64 8.67
C GLU A 81 -2.26 8.54 7.22
N VAL A 82 -2.21 7.32 6.69
CA VAL A 82 -1.70 7.02 5.36
C VAL A 82 -2.71 7.45 4.30
N ILE A 83 -2.25 8.23 3.32
CA ILE A 83 -3.03 8.63 2.15
C ILE A 83 -2.83 7.63 1.00
N CYS A 84 -1.60 7.11 0.83
CA CYS A 84 -1.27 6.19 -0.24
C CYS A 84 0.00 5.38 0.07
N PHE A 85 0.18 4.25 -0.61
CA PHE A 85 1.30 3.35 -0.41
C PHE A 85 1.70 2.63 -1.71
N ASN A 86 2.98 2.31 -1.86
CA ASN A 86 3.51 1.43 -2.90
C ASN A 86 4.37 0.33 -2.24
N PHE A 87 4.63 -0.73 -2.99
CA PHE A 87 5.57 -1.79 -2.62
C PHE A 87 6.37 -2.23 -3.85
N ASN A 88 7.51 -2.88 -3.64
CA ASN A 88 8.31 -3.48 -4.70
C ASN A 88 7.78 -4.88 -5.09
N ILE A 89 8.21 -5.43 -6.22
CA ILE A 89 7.70 -6.73 -6.68
C ILE A 89 7.95 -7.88 -5.69
N SER A 90 9.07 -7.85 -4.95
CA SER A 90 9.39 -8.85 -3.94
C SER A 90 8.53 -8.71 -2.67
N PHE A 91 7.79 -7.61 -2.56
CA PHE A 91 6.93 -7.29 -1.42
C PHE A 91 7.72 -7.33 -0.10
N ASP A 92 8.96 -6.85 -0.11
CA ASP A 92 9.84 -6.76 1.06
C ASP A 92 10.05 -5.31 1.51
N THR A 93 9.72 -4.34 0.66
CA THR A 93 9.85 -2.92 0.97
C THR A 93 8.57 -2.18 0.60
N ILE A 94 8.11 -1.33 1.52
CA ILE A 94 6.90 -0.52 1.41
C ILE A 94 7.31 0.95 1.45
N THR A 95 6.75 1.75 0.56
CA THR A 95 6.74 3.21 0.72
C THR A 95 5.32 3.69 0.99
N PHE A 96 5.17 4.71 1.81
CA PHE A 96 3.86 5.31 2.05
C PHE A 96 3.96 6.80 2.37
N VAL A 97 2.87 7.51 2.13
CA VAL A 97 2.76 8.95 2.41
C VAL A 97 1.64 9.18 3.42
N ASN A 98 1.93 9.93 4.49
CA ASN A 98 0.94 10.31 5.50
C ASN A 98 0.19 11.62 5.16
N LYS A 99 -0.75 12.03 6.01
CA LYS A 99 -1.54 13.27 5.86
C LYS A 99 -0.70 14.54 5.96
N GLU A 100 0.43 14.47 6.65
CA GLU A 100 1.46 15.51 6.72
C GLU A 100 2.29 15.61 5.44
N GLN A 101 2.03 14.75 4.44
CA GLN A 101 2.81 14.67 3.20
C GLN A 101 4.29 14.35 3.50
N GLU A 102 4.53 13.38 4.36
CA GLU A 102 5.87 12.84 4.61
C GLU A 102 5.96 11.46 3.96
N LEU A 103 7.05 11.24 3.21
CA LEU A 103 7.33 9.97 2.55
C LEU A 103 8.14 9.09 3.48
N PHE A 104 7.63 7.90 3.74
CA PHE A 104 8.26 6.87 4.55
C PHE A 104 8.67 5.68 3.70
N LEU A 105 9.73 5.03 4.15
CA LEU A 105 10.22 3.74 3.71
C LEU A 105 10.13 2.76 4.86
N ARG A 106 9.72 1.53 4.59
CA ARG A 106 9.73 0.44 5.57
C ARG A 106 10.09 -0.88 4.92
N ASP A 107 11.08 -1.55 5.47
CA ASP A 107 11.34 -2.95 5.17
C ASP A 107 10.42 -3.86 6.00
N ILE A 108 9.88 -4.90 5.36
CA ILE A 108 9.01 -5.86 6.02
C ILE A 108 9.86 -6.75 6.93
N GLY A 109 9.45 -6.80 8.20
CA GLY A 109 10.20 -7.47 9.27
C GLY A 109 10.83 -6.49 10.26
N GLU A 110 10.97 -5.22 9.88
CA GLU A 110 11.42 -4.16 10.77
C GLU A 110 10.24 -3.54 11.54
N ASP A 111 10.51 -3.11 12.77
CA ASP A 111 9.50 -2.53 13.68
C ASP A 111 9.29 -1.02 13.48
N TYR A 112 10.12 -0.37 12.67
CA TYR A 112 10.09 1.08 12.44
C TYR A 112 10.02 1.41 10.96
N SER A 113 9.85 2.69 10.64
CA SER A 113 9.83 3.22 9.28
C SER A 113 10.69 4.46 9.23
N ASP A 114 11.48 4.59 8.18
CA ASP A 114 12.36 5.73 7.97
C ASP A 114 11.62 6.82 7.20
N LYS A 115 11.62 8.03 7.73
CA LYS A 115 11.20 9.21 6.97
C LYS A 115 12.31 9.57 6.00
N ILE A 116 12.05 9.42 4.70
CA ILE A 116 13.06 9.65 3.65
C ILE A 116 12.88 10.99 2.93
N ALA A 117 11.68 11.58 2.97
CA ALA A 117 11.41 12.89 2.38
C ALA A 117 10.25 13.60 3.06
N THR A 118 10.25 14.94 2.98
CA THR A 118 9.05 15.75 3.27
C THR A 118 8.50 16.17 1.92
N ALA A 119 7.39 15.57 1.52
CA ALA A 119 6.76 15.91 0.26
C ALA A 119 6.16 17.32 0.35
N ALA A 120 6.87 18.27 -0.25
CA ALA A 120 6.35 19.61 -0.44
C ALA A 120 5.05 19.53 -1.24
N SER A 121 3.95 19.96 -0.60
CA SER A 121 2.61 20.22 -1.15
C SER A 121 2.38 19.80 -2.61
N GLY A 122 1.71 18.67 -2.83
CA GLY A 122 1.19 18.33 -4.16
C GLY A 122 1.73 17.05 -4.79
N LEU A 123 2.43 16.20 -4.03
CA LEU A 123 2.72 14.84 -4.48
C LEU A 123 1.41 14.15 -4.87
N ILE A 124 1.34 13.75 -6.13
CA ILE A 124 0.35 12.78 -6.59
C ILE A 124 1.04 11.42 -6.42
N PHE A 125 0.35 10.47 -5.80
CA PHE A 125 0.79 9.09 -5.53
C PHE A 125 1.62 8.41 -6.64
N GLN A 126 1.38 8.76 -7.91
CA GLN A 126 2.04 8.15 -9.06
C GLN A 126 3.53 8.48 -9.18
N ASP A 127 4.03 9.43 -8.38
CA ASP A 127 5.38 9.98 -8.51
C ASP A 127 6.43 9.26 -7.67
N VAL A 128 6.04 8.30 -6.82
CA VAL A 128 6.99 7.43 -6.08
C VAL A 128 7.08 6.07 -6.76
N LYS A 129 8.29 5.61 -7.05
CA LYS A 129 8.58 4.27 -7.57
C LYS A 129 9.72 3.63 -6.80
N ILE A 130 9.55 2.35 -6.47
CA ILE A 130 10.59 1.51 -5.88
C ILE A 130 11.06 0.56 -6.97
N SER A 131 12.36 0.35 -7.11
CA SER A 131 12.89 -0.69 -7.99
C SER A 131 12.44 -2.07 -7.52
N ASP A 132 12.27 -3.02 -8.43
CA ASP A 132 11.83 -4.38 -8.12
C ASP A 132 12.65 -5.07 -7.02
N GLN A 133 13.96 -4.86 -7.01
CA GLN A 133 14.90 -5.44 -6.04
C GLN A 133 15.15 -4.56 -4.81
N SER A 134 14.38 -3.47 -4.64
CA SER A 134 14.59 -2.51 -3.55
C SER A 134 16.01 -1.91 -3.52
N ASP A 135 16.66 -1.77 -4.68
CA ASP A 135 17.96 -1.11 -4.81
C ASP A 135 17.85 0.43 -4.72
N TYR A 136 16.75 0.98 -5.24
CA TYR A 136 16.54 2.43 -5.27
C TYR A 136 15.07 2.83 -5.27
N ILE A 137 14.84 4.09 -4.88
CA ILE A 137 13.53 4.77 -4.92
C ILE A 137 13.69 6.03 -5.77
N THR A 138 12.73 6.28 -6.66
CA THR A 138 12.60 7.57 -7.32
C THR A 138 11.35 8.27 -6.82
N TYR A 139 11.46 9.57 -6.57
CA TYR A 139 10.34 10.40 -6.15
C TYR A 139 10.51 11.84 -6.64
N ILE A 140 9.42 12.60 -6.70
CA ILE A 140 9.45 14.02 -7.07
C ILE A 140 9.30 14.88 -5.81
N GLU A 141 10.17 15.85 -5.58
CA GLU A 141 9.95 16.91 -4.57
C GLU A 141 9.66 18.25 -5.25
N ASP A 142 9.23 19.23 -4.43
CA ASP A 142 8.96 20.61 -4.85
C ASP A 142 8.03 20.71 -6.07
N TYR A 143 7.03 19.82 -6.14
CA TYR A 143 6.12 19.76 -7.27
C TYR A 143 5.21 21.00 -7.32
N ASP A 144 5.45 21.86 -8.31
CA ASP A 144 4.60 22.99 -8.62
C ASP A 144 3.44 22.51 -9.51
N VAL A 145 2.27 22.33 -8.90
CA VAL A 145 1.04 21.91 -9.59
C VAL A 145 0.63 22.83 -10.75
N ARG A 146 1.01 24.12 -10.72
CA ARG A 146 0.69 25.08 -11.79
C ARG A 146 1.63 24.92 -12.97
N LYS A 147 2.91 24.65 -12.70
CA LYS A 147 3.94 24.44 -13.73
C LYS A 147 4.00 22.99 -14.22
N LYS A 148 3.42 22.05 -13.48
CA LYS A 148 3.57 20.60 -13.69
C LYS A 148 5.04 20.18 -13.73
N SER A 149 5.82 20.71 -12.79
CA SER A 149 7.26 20.48 -12.70
C SER A 149 7.66 20.31 -11.25
N GLY A 150 8.60 19.40 -11.00
CA GLY A 150 9.28 19.25 -9.71
C GLY A 150 10.69 18.73 -9.96
N GLU A 151 11.39 18.43 -8.88
CA GLU A 151 12.74 17.86 -8.94
C GLU A 151 12.66 16.35 -8.73
N LEU A 152 13.27 15.59 -9.65
CA LEU A 152 13.34 14.13 -9.55
C LEU A 152 14.53 13.73 -8.69
N TYR A 153 14.25 13.00 -7.62
CA TYR A 153 15.24 12.43 -6.72
C TYR A 153 15.39 10.93 -6.99
N LEU A 154 16.63 10.45 -6.81
CA LEU A 154 16.99 9.04 -6.80
C LEU A 154 17.70 8.75 -5.47
N LEU A 155 17.09 7.93 -4.64
CA LEU A 155 17.64 7.47 -3.37
C LEU A 155 18.07 6.02 -3.50
N TRP A 156 19.35 5.73 -3.27
CA TRP A 156 19.86 4.37 -3.18
C TRP A 156 19.55 3.80 -1.80
N ILE A 157 18.96 2.60 -1.75
CA ILE A 157 18.75 1.87 -0.50
C ILE A 157 20.03 1.08 -0.22
N THR A 158 20.79 1.50 0.79
CA THR A 158 21.97 0.75 1.23
C THR A 158 21.57 -0.20 2.34
N THR A 159 21.44 -1.49 2.01
CA THR A 159 21.36 -2.60 2.98
C THR A 159 22.70 -2.82 3.70
#